data_AF-A0A9D2GX02-F1
#
_entry.id   AF-A0A9D2GX02-F1
#
_cell.length_a   1.000
_cell.length_b   1.000
_cell.length_c   1.000
_cell.angle_alpha   90.00
_cell.angle_beta   90.00
_cell.angle_gamma   90.00
#
_symmetry.space_group_name_H-M   'P 1'
#
loop_
_entity.id
_entity.type
_entity.pdbx_description
1 polymer ?
#
loop_
_entity_poly.entity_id
_entity_poly.type
_entity_poly.pdbx_seq_one_letter_code
_entity_poly.pdbx_strand_id
1 'polypeptide(L)'
;MLKEVNSSDVESYHSWSSNSRWFVFSSRRDDGLYTRLYIAHASPDGQIGKPFMLPQPLSYDYEDIMQSYNIPEFVKSKINISPSSIKEIALRNNTLSDMSPVIN
;
A
#
# COMPACT_ATOMS: atom_id res chain seq x y z
N MET A 1 -7.33 -3.22 -21.46
CA MET A 1 -6.41 -2.52 -20.52
C MET A 1 -7.21 -1.39 -19.88
N LEU A 2 -7.16 -1.24 -18.55
CA LEU A 2 -7.98 -0.30 -17.78
C LEU A 2 -7.48 1.15 -17.97
N LYS A 3 -8.01 1.84 -18.99
CA LYS A 3 -7.54 3.18 -19.38
C LYS A 3 -7.83 4.24 -18.31
N GLU A 4 -8.86 4.01 -17.51
CA GLU A 4 -9.34 4.89 -16.45
C GLU A 4 -8.37 4.91 -15.26
N VAL A 5 -7.60 3.82 -15.09
CA VAL A 5 -6.70 3.62 -13.96
C VAL A 5 -5.27 4.02 -14.32
N ASN A 6 -4.79 3.57 -15.48
CA ASN A 6 -3.39 3.75 -15.87
C ASN A 6 -3.06 5.24 -16.05
N SER A 7 -1.86 5.63 -15.64
CA SER A 7 -1.31 6.94 -15.97
C SER A 7 -0.27 6.83 -17.10
N SER A 8 0.35 7.96 -17.45
CA SER A 8 1.55 7.98 -18.31
C SER A 8 2.82 7.56 -17.58
N ASP A 9 2.74 7.29 -16.28
CA ASP A 9 3.84 6.85 -15.41
C ASP A 9 3.58 5.41 -14.93
N VAL A 10 4.22 5.01 -13.83
CA VAL A 10 4.20 3.65 -13.30
C VAL A 10 3.11 3.49 -12.24
N GLU A 11 2.32 2.44 -12.42
CA GLU A 11 1.47 1.85 -11.40
C GLU A 11 2.00 0.48 -10.96
N SER A 12 2.01 0.21 -9.66
CA SER A 12 2.44 -1.09 -9.13
C SER A 12 1.68 -1.50 -7.87
N TYR A 13 1.77 -2.79 -7.55
CA TYR A 13 1.20 -3.40 -6.33
C TYR A 13 -0.31 -3.14 -6.15
N HIS A 14 -1.14 -3.89 -6.88
CA HIS A 14 -2.59 -3.78 -6.79
C HIS A 14 -3.12 -4.74 -5.71
N SER A 15 -3.61 -4.20 -4.61
CA SER A 15 -4.29 -4.97 -3.57
C SER A 15 -5.81 -4.74 -3.63
N TRP A 16 -6.57 -5.82 -3.47
CA TRP A 16 -8.02 -5.81 -3.55
C TRP A 16 -8.64 -6.00 -2.17
N SER A 17 -9.69 -5.22 -1.90
CA SER A 17 -10.58 -5.44 -0.77
C SER A 17 -11.26 -6.81 -0.86
N SER A 18 -11.63 -7.39 0.28
CA SER A 18 -12.22 -8.73 0.36
C SER A 18 -13.55 -8.89 -0.40
N ASN A 19 -14.26 -7.80 -0.66
CA ASN A 19 -15.52 -7.80 -1.43
C ASN A 19 -15.30 -7.51 -2.93
N SER A 20 -14.05 -7.35 -3.37
CA SER A 20 -13.69 -7.04 -4.76
C SER A 20 -14.34 -5.76 -5.33
N ARG A 21 -14.73 -4.82 -4.46
CA ARG A 21 -15.33 -3.53 -4.86
C ARG A 21 -14.35 -2.37 -4.80
N TRP A 22 -13.25 -2.54 -4.09
CA TRP A 22 -12.19 -1.54 -3.97
C TRP A 22 -10.85 -2.19 -4.24
N PHE A 23 -9.97 -1.44 -4.89
CA PHE A 23 -8.57 -1.78 -4.99
C PHE A 23 -7.72 -0.53 -4.77
N VAL A 24 -6.55 -0.76 -4.17
CA VAL A 24 -5.54 0.26 -3.91
C VAL A 24 -4.28 -0.12 -4.68
N PHE A 25 -3.58 0.88 -5.18
CA PHE A 25 -2.34 0.70 -5.91
C PHE A 25 -1.39 1.87 -5.64
N SER A 26 -0.10 1.62 -5.83
CA SER A 26 0.92 2.67 -5.82
C SER A 26 1.02 3.30 -7.21
N SER A 27 1.19 4.62 -7.27
CA SER A 27 1.36 5.35 -8.52
C SER A 27 2.30 6.54 -8.36
N ARG A 28 3.04 6.87 -9.42
CA ARG A 28 3.88 8.09 -9.52
C ARG A 28 3.25 9.21 -10.35
N ARG A 29 1.95 9.10 -10.63
CA ARG A 29 1.25 9.95 -11.62
C ARG A 29 1.28 11.46 -11.40
N ASP A 30 1.64 11.94 -10.21
CA ASP A 30 1.60 13.36 -9.88
C ASP A 30 2.92 14.05 -10.21
N ASP A 31 4.00 13.65 -9.52
CA ASP A 31 5.31 14.30 -9.60
C ASP A 31 6.40 13.41 -10.20
N GLY A 32 6.13 12.11 -10.42
CA GLY A 32 7.13 11.15 -10.90
C GLY A 32 8.18 10.73 -9.86
N LEU A 33 8.21 11.37 -8.68
CA LEU A 33 9.27 11.23 -7.67
C LEU A 33 8.88 10.23 -6.57
N TYR A 34 7.69 10.39 -6.00
CA TYR A 34 7.22 9.57 -4.88
C TYR A 34 6.03 8.70 -5.28
N THR A 35 6.01 7.47 -4.79
CA THR A 35 4.82 6.61 -4.94
C THR A 35 3.77 7.01 -3.92
N ARG A 36 2.62 7.45 -4.43
CA ARG A 36 1.44 7.78 -3.64
C ARG A 36 0.40 6.68 -3.81
N LEU A 37 -0.46 6.51 -2.81
CA LEU A 37 -1.52 5.51 -2.84
C LEU A 37 -2.76 6.08 -3.53
N TYR A 38 -3.27 5.33 -4.50
CA TYR A 38 -4.51 5.63 -5.19
C TYR A 38 -5.50 4.51 -4.95
N ILE A 39 -6.76 4.89 -4.78
CA ILE A 39 -7.86 3.96 -4.57
C ILE A 39 -8.93 4.18 -5.63
N ALA A 40 -9.50 3.08 -6.13
CA ALA A 40 -10.59 3.10 -7.07
C ALA A 40 -11.66 2.07 -6.71
N HIS A 41 -12.89 2.40 -7.09
CA HIS A 41 -14.04 1.52 -6.92
C HIS A 41 -14.33 0.75 -8.21
N ALA A 42 -14.60 -0.54 -8.09
CA ALA A 42 -15.13 -1.39 -9.15
C ALA A 42 -16.62 -1.64 -8.90
N SER A 43 -17.47 -1.23 -9.82
CA SER A 43 -18.91 -1.40 -9.74
C SER A 43 -19.34 -2.87 -9.92
N PRO A 44 -20.59 -3.22 -9.58
CA PRO A 44 -21.14 -4.56 -9.77
C PRO A 44 -21.03 -5.13 -11.18
N ASP A 45 -21.13 -4.27 -12.18
CA ASP A 45 -21.03 -4.56 -13.61
C ASP A 45 -19.59 -4.47 -14.15
N GLY A 46 -18.60 -4.27 -13.27
CA GLY A 46 -17.18 -4.28 -13.63
C GLY A 46 -16.65 -2.95 -14.19
N GLN A 47 -17.43 -1.87 -14.15
CA GLN A 47 -16.93 -0.54 -14.48
C GLN A 47 -16.03 -0.02 -13.36
N ILE A 48 -14.92 0.60 -13.74
CA ILE A 48 -13.98 1.17 -12.78
C ILE A 48 -14.18 2.68 -12.71
N GLY A 49 -14.40 3.18 -11.50
CA GLY A 49 -14.46 4.60 -11.23
C GLY A 49 -13.08 5.26 -11.32
N LYS A 50 -13.05 6.56 -11.56
CA LYS A 50 -11.82 7.35 -11.57
C LYS A 50 -11.05 7.16 -10.25
N PRO A 51 -9.77 6.77 -10.28
CA PRO A 51 -8.97 6.67 -9.07
C PRO A 51 -8.75 8.03 -8.44
N PHE A 52 -8.68 8.07 -7.12
CA PHE A 52 -8.28 9.26 -6.37
C PHE A 52 -7.23 8.90 -5.32
N MET A 53 -6.42 9.88 -4.95
CA MET A 53 -5.37 9.70 -3.95
C MET A 53 -5.98 9.39 -2.59
N LEU A 54 -5.42 8.41 -1.89
CA LEU A 54 -5.91 7.99 -0.59
C LEU A 54 -5.72 9.12 0.43
N PRO A 55 -6.77 9.66 1.06
CA PRO A 55 -6.62 10.75 2.02
C PRO A 55 -5.79 10.35 3.24
N GLN A 56 -4.86 11.20 3.68
CA GLN A 56 -4.11 11.01 4.92
C GLN A 56 -4.74 11.79 6.08
N PRO A 57 -4.72 11.26 7.32
CA PRO A 57 -5.33 11.90 8.48
C PRO A 57 -4.53 13.10 9.04
N LEU A 58 -3.33 13.39 8.53
CA LEU A 58 -2.53 14.54 8.95
C LEU A 58 -2.76 15.73 8.03
N SER A 59 -2.67 16.95 8.57
CA SER A 59 -2.69 18.21 7.82
C SER A 59 -1.42 18.45 6.99
N TYR A 60 -0.55 17.44 6.85
CA TYR A 60 0.62 17.51 5.98
C TYR A 60 0.18 17.05 4.61
N ASP A 61 0.37 17.89 3.60
CA ASP A 61 0.13 17.48 2.23
C ASP A 61 1.13 16.39 1.86
N TYR A 62 0.76 15.48 0.94
CA TYR A 62 1.69 14.46 0.43
C TYR A 62 2.97 15.07 -0.15
N GLU A 63 2.93 16.35 -0.52
CA GLU A 63 4.08 17.13 -0.98
C GLU A 63 5.08 17.45 0.14
N ASP A 64 4.64 17.51 1.39
CA ASP A 64 5.48 17.78 2.56
C ASP A 64 6.20 16.53 3.09
N ILE A 65 5.81 15.34 2.59
CA ILE A 65 6.27 14.06 3.10
C ILE A 65 7.15 13.37 2.04
N MET A 66 8.46 13.29 2.29
CA MET A 66 9.40 12.56 1.43
C MET A 66 9.36 11.04 1.65
N GLN A 67 8.16 10.45 1.65
CA GLN A 67 7.93 9.00 1.83
C GLN A 67 7.26 8.38 0.60
N SER A 68 7.70 7.17 0.27
CA SER A 68 7.12 6.35 -0.80
C SER A 68 6.33 5.19 -0.21
N TYR A 69 5.10 4.98 -0.69
CA TYR A 69 4.22 3.89 -0.27
C TYR A 69 4.13 2.84 -1.37
N ASN A 70 4.79 1.69 -1.18
CA ASN A 70 5.00 0.70 -2.25
C ASN A 70 4.18 -0.58 -2.13
N ILE A 71 3.69 -0.91 -0.92
CA ILE A 71 3.04 -2.19 -0.61
C ILE A 71 1.74 -1.91 0.16
N PRO A 72 0.71 -1.34 -0.49
CA PRO A 72 -0.57 -1.13 0.17
C PRO A 72 -1.37 -2.43 0.29
N GLU A 73 -1.95 -2.68 1.46
CA GLU A 73 -2.77 -3.86 1.71
C GLU A 73 -4.06 -3.53 2.48
N PHE A 74 -5.15 -4.18 2.11
CA PHE A 74 -6.41 -4.09 2.86
C PHE A 74 -6.38 -4.99 4.10
N VAL A 75 -6.93 -4.48 5.19
CA VAL A 75 -7.15 -5.26 6.42
C VAL A 75 -8.63 -5.29 6.76
N LYS A 76 -9.12 -6.43 7.27
CA LYS A 76 -10.54 -6.64 7.61
C LYS A 76 -10.95 -5.97 8.92
N SER A 77 -9.98 -5.63 9.76
CA SER A 77 -10.22 -5.12 11.10
C SER A 77 -9.14 -4.12 11.50
N LYS A 78 -9.43 -3.35 12.56
CA LYS A 78 -8.49 -2.42 13.13
C LYS A 78 -7.26 -3.16 13.65
N ILE A 79 -6.09 -2.68 13.24
CA ILE A 79 -4.81 -3.13 13.76
C ILE A 79 -4.60 -2.48 15.14
N ASN A 80 -4.66 -3.28 16.20
CA ASN A 80 -4.46 -2.83 17.59
C ASN A 80 -3.03 -3.12 18.09
N ILE A 81 -2.04 -2.97 17.22
CA ILE A 81 -0.62 -3.11 17.55
C ILE A 81 0.12 -1.85 17.08
N SER A 82 1.08 -1.38 17.87
CA SER A 82 1.85 -0.20 17.51
C SER A 82 2.86 -0.51 16.39
N PRO A 83 3.27 0.49 15.58
CA PRO A 83 4.33 0.31 14.60
C PRO A 83 5.65 -0.20 15.21
N SER A 84 5.98 0.21 16.44
CA SER A 84 7.18 -0.26 17.15
C SER A 84 7.11 -1.75 17.47
N SER A 85 5.97 -2.25 17.94
CA SER A 85 5.78 -3.67 18.22
C SER A 85 5.83 -4.52 16.94
N ILE A 86 5.27 -4.03 15.83
CA ILE A 86 5.42 -4.71 14.52
C ILE A 86 6.90 -4.82 14.15
N LYS A 87 7.66 -3.73 14.28
CA LYS A 87 9.11 -3.70 13.99
C LYS A 87 9.88 -4.68 14.87
N GLU A 88 9.61 -4.71 16.17
CA GLU A 88 10.28 -5.63 17.11
C GLU A 88 10.02 -7.09 16.75
N ILE A 89 8.78 -7.46 16.43
CA ILE A 89 8.42 -8.83 16.03
C ILE A 89 9.14 -9.23 14.73
N ALA A 90 9.16 -8.33 13.74
CA ALA A 90 9.86 -8.59 12.47
C ALA A 90 11.37 -8.82 12.68
N LEU A 91 12.01 -8.02 13.54
CA LEU A 91 13.43 -8.17 13.86
C LEU A 91 13.73 -9.45 14.66
N ARG A 92 12.87 -9.83 15.61
CA ARG A 92 13.02 -11.08 16.38
C ARG A 92 12.96 -12.32 15.49
N ASN A 93 12.07 -12.34 14.51
CA ASN A 93 11.95 -13.48 13.60
C ASN A 93 13.17 -13.63 12.67
N ASN A 94 13.80 -12.52 12.27
CA ASN A 94 15.07 -12.57 11.52
C ASN A 94 16.24 -13.05 12.37
N THR A 95 16.27 -12.77 13.68
CA THR A 95 17.33 -13.27 14.57
C THR A 95 17.23 -14.77 14.86
N LEU A 96 16.04 -15.37 14.75
CA LEU A 96 15.84 -16.81 14.93
C LEU A 96 16.20 -17.62 13.67
N SER A 97 16.11 -17.03 12.47
CA SER A 97 16.59 -17.65 11.23
C SER A 97 18.11 -17.61 11.05
N ASP A 98 18.81 -16.69 11.73
CA ASP A 98 20.28 -16.58 11.70
C ASP A 98 21.01 -17.45 12.74
N MET A 99 20.28 -18.09 13.65
CA MET A 99 20.85 -19.12 14.54
C MET A 99 20.73 -20.51 13.90
N SER A 100 21.49 -20.75 12.83
CA SER A 100 21.82 -22.13 12.44
C SER A 100 22.55 -22.78 13.62
N PRO A 101 22.24 -24.04 14.00
CA PRO A 101 22.89 -24.67 15.14
C PRO A 101 24.39 -24.74 14.88
N VAL A 102 25.19 -24.19 15.79
CA VAL A 102 26.59 -24.54 15.92
C VAL A 102 26.61 -26.01 16.31
N ILE A 103 26.77 -26.89 15.32
CA ILE A 103 26.94 -28.32 15.56
C ILE A 103 28.39 -28.51 16.04
N ASN A 104 28.53 -29.00 17.27
CA ASN A 104 29.77 -29.62 17.78
C ASN A 104 30.03 -30.95 17.08
#